data_AF-A0A6G7XQC2-F1
#
_entry.id   AF-A0A6G7XQC2-F1
#
_cell.length_a   1.000
_cell.length_b   1.000
_cell.length_c   1.000
_cell.angle_alpha   90.00
_cell.angle_beta   90.00
_cell.angle_gamma   90.00
#
_symmetry.space_group_name_H-M   'P 1'
#
loop_
_entity.id
_entity.type
_entity.pdbx_description
1 polymer ?
#
loop_
_entity_poly.entity_id
_entity_poly.type
_entity_poly.pdbx_seq_one_letter_code
_entity_poly.pdbx_strand_id
1 'polypeptide(L)'
;MGYYTPLSGRPRSSSSTSARGQRSASAPSPAAQEKAAEAQRLLDALQAITDLPRREFPAAEPGVPPPLPEVDARAILRRHAQQARAGVSVFDRAARRTARVGARAGAETEVRSLEETLAQRQLEWQREIEGEWRGLRANEPRIVLSRLASAFEDNQAAAAAVGVLHEEVSLIAVVPGVEVVPERKPTTTAKGNLSLKKLTKRETADVYKLVVCGHVLATLKECFATAPGISSARIVAVRAAGHGDDGRRRPEAVMAARVSRSALAGVRWQSVDAAQILSDAASELVATQRGVSKELQPLDVTQQPDLGTLLDAVDFDEMTGQG
;
A
#
# COMPACT_ATOMS: atom_id res chain seq x y z
N MET A 1 65.28 -11.63 -74.61
CA MET A 1 65.15 -13.05 -75.03
C MET A 1 64.43 -13.77 -73.92
N GLY A 2 63.30 -14.46 -74.05
CA GLY A 2 62.33 -14.75 -75.10
C GLY A 2 61.34 -15.70 -74.41
N TYR A 3 60.04 -15.36 -74.32
CA TYR A 3 58.95 -16.00 -75.09
C TYR A 3 58.64 -17.44 -74.58
N TYR A 4 57.45 -17.83 -74.09
CA TYR A 4 56.08 -17.61 -74.56
C TYR A 4 55.03 -18.13 -73.52
N THR A 5 53.84 -17.53 -73.52
CA THR A 5 52.56 -18.04 -72.96
C THR A 5 51.73 -18.67 -74.10
N PRO A 6 50.80 -19.63 -73.85
CA PRO A 6 49.34 -19.31 -73.87
C PRO A 6 48.50 -20.14 -72.84
N LEU A 7 47.44 -19.57 -72.20
CA LEU A 7 45.98 -19.69 -72.51
C LEU A 7 45.50 -21.14 -72.74
N SER A 8 44.42 -21.70 -72.19
CA SER A 8 43.19 -21.25 -71.51
C SER A 8 42.35 -22.50 -71.13
N GLY A 9 41.35 -22.41 -70.25
CA GLY A 9 40.23 -23.38 -70.22
C GLY A 9 39.68 -23.80 -68.85
N ARG A 10 38.63 -23.10 -68.38
CA ARG A 10 37.62 -23.56 -67.40
C ARG A 10 36.46 -24.19 -68.21
N PRO A 11 35.67 -25.19 -67.75
CA PRO A 11 34.61 -24.91 -66.75
C PRO A 11 34.08 -26.08 -65.86
N ARG A 12 33.42 -25.69 -64.74
CA ARG A 12 32.19 -26.22 -64.06
C ARG A 12 32.05 -27.75 -63.80
N SER A 13 31.76 -28.24 -62.58
CA SER A 13 30.51 -28.08 -61.80
C SER A 13 30.67 -28.86 -60.47
N SER A 14 30.61 -28.26 -59.28
CA SER A 14 29.43 -28.01 -58.42
C SER A 14 28.47 -29.19 -58.20
N SER A 15 28.73 -30.02 -57.18
CA SER A 15 27.70 -30.67 -56.36
C SER A 15 28.24 -31.00 -54.97
N SER A 16 28.27 -30.01 -54.07
CA SER A 16 28.45 -30.25 -52.63
C SER A 16 27.09 -30.11 -51.95
N THR A 17 26.55 -31.28 -51.63
CA THR A 17 25.32 -31.53 -50.91
C THR A 17 25.24 -30.70 -49.63
N SER A 18 24.10 -30.04 -49.49
CA SER A 18 23.65 -29.23 -48.37
C SER A 18 23.54 -30.05 -47.08
N ALA A 19 24.58 -30.02 -46.25
CA ALA A 19 24.48 -30.34 -44.83
C ALA A 19 23.72 -29.20 -44.12
N ARG A 20 22.40 -29.36 -44.07
CA ARG A 20 21.45 -28.55 -43.31
C ARG A 20 21.75 -28.77 -41.82
N GLY A 21 22.76 -28.05 -41.31
CA GLY A 21 23.09 -28.01 -39.90
C GLY A 21 21.92 -27.45 -39.12
N GLN A 22 21.17 -28.34 -38.47
CA GLN A 22 20.25 -28.01 -37.40
C GLN A 22 21.05 -27.24 -36.35
N ARG A 23 20.81 -25.92 -36.27
CA ARG A 23 21.27 -25.10 -35.15
C ARG A 23 20.47 -25.54 -33.93
N SER A 24 21.00 -26.52 -33.20
CA SER A 24 20.58 -26.77 -31.82
C SER A 24 20.70 -25.46 -31.08
N ALA A 25 19.59 -24.96 -30.54
CA ALA A 25 19.59 -23.80 -29.65
C ALA A 25 20.45 -24.18 -28.44
N SER A 26 21.71 -23.77 -28.46
CA SER A 26 22.63 -23.94 -27.34
C SER A 26 22.02 -23.26 -26.13
N ALA A 27 21.77 -24.03 -25.07
CA ALA A 27 21.29 -23.48 -23.81
C ALA A 27 22.18 -22.31 -23.38
N PRO A 28 21.60 -21.20 -22.88
CA PRO A 28 22.37 -20.03 -22.47
C PRO A 28 23.39 -20.46 -21.40
N SER A 29 24.62 -19.96 -21.51
CA SER A 29 25.66 -20.24 -20.53
C SER A 29 25.23 -19.79 -19.13
N PRO A 30 25.75 -20.41 -18.05
CA PRO A 30 25.42 -20.00 -16.68
C PRO A 30 25.59 -18.49 -16.44
N ALA A 31 26.68 -17.89 -16.94
CA ALA A 31 26.92 -16.45 -16.85
C ALA A 31 25.87 -15.59 -17.61
N ALA A 32 25.33 -16.10 -18.73
CA ALA A 32 24.25 -15.42 -19.45
C ALA A 32 22.92 -15.50 -18.68
N GLN A 33 22.66 -16.64 -18.02
CA GLN A 33 21.48 -16.82 -17.16
C GLN A 33 21.55 -15.93 -15.91
N GLU A 34 22.72 -15.86 -15.24
CA GLU A 34 22.95 -14.97 -14.10
C GLU A 34 22.75 -13.50 -14.47
N LYS A 35 23.29 -13.07 -15.60
CA LYS A 35 23.11 -11.70 -16.10
C LYS A 35 21.65 -11.38 -16.44
N ALA A 36 20.92 -12.34 -17.01
CA ALA A 36 19.49 -12.19 -17.28
C ALA A 36 18.69 -12.10 -15.98
N ALA A 37 19.01 -12.90 -14.97
CA ALA A 37 18.37 -12.85 -13.66
C ALA A 37 18.67 -11.52 -12.94
N GLU A 38 19.91 -11.02 -12.97
CA GLU A 38 20.26 -9.70 -12.44
C GLU A 38 19.49 -8.60 -13.18
N ALA A 39 19.41 -8.67 -14.51
CA ALA A 39 18.64 -7.70 -15.28
C ALA A 39 17.16 -7.69 -14.91
N GLN A 40 16.55 -8.87 -14.74
CA GLN A 40 15.16 -8.97 -14.35
C GLN A 40 14.93 -8.35 -12.97
N ARG A 41 15.76 -8.67 -11.97
CA ARG A 41 15.68 -8.05 -10.63
C ARG A 41 15.76 -6.53 -10.67
N LEU A 42 16.65 -5.97 -11.51
CA LEU A 42 16.78 -4.53 -11.67
C LEU A 42 15.56 -3.89 -12.36
N LEU A 43 14.97 -4.57 -13.35
CA LEU A 43 13.73 -4.16 -13.99
C LEU A 43 12.57 -4.16 -12.99
N ASP A 44 12.41 -5.24 -12.23
CA ASP A 44 11.37 -5.38 -11.21
C ASP A 44 11.49 -4.28 -10.16
N ALA A 45 12.72 -3.98 -9.70
CA ALA A 45 12.97 -2.90 -8.75
C ALA A 45 12.61 -1.51 -9.30
N LEU A 46 12.98 -1.21 -10.56
CA LEU A 46 12.62 0.05 -11.20
C LEU A 46 11.11 0.15 -11.45
N GLN A 47 10.46 -0.95 -11.82
CA GLN A 47 9.01 -1.02 -12.01
C GLN A 47 8.25 -0.79 -10.69
N ALA A 48 8.70 -1.42 -9.61
CA ALA A 48 8.12 -1.20 -8.28
C ALA A 48 8.11 0.29 -7.89
N ILE A 49 9.19 1.02 -8.20
CA ILE A 49 9.27 2.48 -7.97
C ILE A 49 8.23 3.23 -8.81
N THR A 50 8.07 2.89 -10.09
CA THR A 50 7.12 3.57 -10.98
C THR A 50 5.66 3.21 -10.72
N ASP A 51 5.41 2.03 -10.14
CA ASP A 51 4.07 1.52 -9.83
C ASP A 51 3.58 1.92 -8.44
N LEU A 52 4.48 2.35 -7.55
CA LEU A 52 4.16 2.82 -6.21
C LEU A 52 3.00 3.84 -6.17
N PRO A 53 2.98 4.94 -6.94
CA PRO A 53 1.83 5.87 -6.95
C PRO A 53 0.58 5.29 -7.63
N ARG A 54 0.69 4.17 -8.34
CA ARG A 54 -0.41 3.53 -9.07
C ARG A 54 -1.24 2.60 -8.18
N ARG A 55 -0.72 2.22 -7.00
CA ARG A 55 -1.47 1.42 -6.01
C ARG A 55 -2.84 2.03 -5.72
N GLU A 56 -3.88 1.23 -5.84
CA GLU A 56 -5.25 1.66 -5.53
C GLU A 56 -5.58 1.36 -4.08
N PHE A 57 -6.35 2.26 -3.47
CA PHE A 57 -6.82 2.13 -2.11
C PHE A 57 -8.35 2.19 -2.16
N PRO A 58 -9.06 1.18 -1.63
CA PRO A 58 -10.51 1.17 -1.65
C PRO A 58 -11.05 2.36 -0.85
N ALA A 59 -12.03 3.07 -1.42
CA ALA A 59 -12.69 4.15 -0.70
C ALA A 59 -13.36 3.58 0.56
N ALA A 60 -13.27 4.31 1.67
CA ALA A 60 -13.94 3.95 2.89
C ALA A 60 -15.46 3.93 2.67
N GLU A 61 -16.08 2.84 3.09
CA GLU A 61 -17.53 2.66 3.05
C GLU A 61 -18.09 2.64 4.47
N PRO A 62 -19.37 3.00 4.66
CA PRO A 62 -20.04 2.80 5.93
C PRO A 62 -19.97 1.32 6.33
N GLY A 63 -19.60 1.04 7.57
CA GLY A 63 -19.63 -0.32 8.09
C GLY A 63 -21.05 -0.87 8.17
N VAL A 64 -21.16 -2.19 8.16
CA VAL A 64 -22.39 -2.92 8.50
C VAL A 64 -22.05 -3.90 9.60
N PRO A 65 -22.76 -3.90 10.73
CA PRO A 65 -22.51 -4.85 11.81
C PRO A 65 -22.76 -6.26 11.30
N PRO A 66 -21.91 -7.25 11.65
CA PRO A 66 -22.14 -8.63 11.28
C PRO A 66 -23.46 -9.11 11.91
N PRO A 67 -24.17 -10.05 11.25
CA PRO A 67 -25.39 -10.61 11.82
C PRO A 67 -25.07 -11.41 13.09
N LEU A 68 -25.78 -11.12 14.17
CA LEU A 68 -25.72 -11.92 15.40
C LEU A 68 -26.34 -13.32 15.18
N PRO A 69 -25.85 -14.35 15.89
CA PRO A 69 -26.37 -15.71 15.76
C PRO A 69 -27.84 -15.79 16.18
N GLU A 70 -28.65 -16.52 15.41
CA GLU A 70 -30.07 -16.73 15.71
C GLU A 70 -30.28 -17.55 16.99
N VAL A 71 -31.41 -17.30 17.67
CA VAL A 71 -31.81 -18.05 18.87
C VAL A 71 -32.30 -19.45 18.46
N ASP A 72 -31.68 -20.51 19.00
CA ASP A 72 -32.17 -21.88 18.80
C ASP A 72 -33.40 -22.17 19.68
N ALA A 73 -34.56 -21.72 19.19
CA ALA A 73 -35.85 -21.94 19.85
C ALA A 73 -36.17 -23.43 20.09
N ARG A 74 -35.66 -24.33 19.25
CA ARG A 74 -35.90 -25.77 19.39
C ARG A 74 -35.10 -26.35 20.55
N ALA A 75 -33.84 -25.96 20.71
CA ALA A 75 -33.04 -26.37 21.86
C ALA A 75 -33.64 -25.87 23.17
N ILE A 76 -34.08 -24.61 23.21
CA ILE A 76 -34.73 -24.02 24.38
C ILE A 76 -36.01 -24.78 24.72
N LEU A 77 -36.88 -25.03 23.74
CA LEU A 77 -38.11 -25.81 23.95
C LEU A 77 -37.82 -27.22 24.47
N ARG A 78 -36.82 -27.91 23.93
CA ARG A 78 -36.42 -29.25 24.41
C ARG A 78 -36.00 -29.21 25.88
N ARG A 79 -35.21 -28.21 26.28
CA ARG A 79 -34.76 -28.04 27.66
C ARG A 79 -35.94 -27.79 28.62
N HIS A 80 -36.83 -26.86 28.29
CA HIS A 80 -38.05 -26.61 29.09
C HIS A 80 -38.95 -27.84 29.17
N ALA A 81 -39.14 -28.56 28.06
CA ALA A 81 -39.95 -29.77 28.04
C ALA A 81 -39.35 -30.91 28.87
N GLN A 82 -38.01 -31.03 28.94
CA GLN A 82 -37.34 -32.01 29.79
C GLN A 82 -37.50 -31.66 31.27
N GLN A 83 -37.29 -30.40 31.63
CA GLN A 83 -37.43 -29.91 33.02
C GLN A 83 -38.86 -30.08 33.53
N ALA A 84 -39.87 -29.71 32.74
CA ALA A 84 -41.27 -29.82 33.15
C ALA A 84 -41.76 -31.29 33.29
N ARG A 85 -41.07 -32.26 32.67
CA ARG A 85 -41.37 -33.69 32.82
C ARG A 85 -40.67 -34.31 34.03
N ALA A 86 -39.62 -33.69 34.56
CA ALA A 86 -38.91 -34.19 35.73
C ALA A 86 -39.84 -34.08 36.95
N GLY A 87 -40.33 -35.23 37.43
CA GLY A 87 -41.24 -35.29 38.59
C GLY A 87 -42.73 -35.47 38.26
N VAL A 88 -43.13 -35.54 36.98
CA VAL A 88 -44.52 -35.83 36.59
C VAL A 88 -44.69 -37.31 36.26
N SER A 89 -45.57 -38.00 37.00
CA SER A 89 -45.88 -39.41 36.76
C SER A 89 -46.39 -39.66 35.33
N VAL A 90 -46.04 -40.81 34.76
CA VAL A 90 -46.51 -41.23 33.43
C VAL A 90 -48.03 -41.45 33.38
N PHE A 91 -48.66 -41.72 34.52
CA PHE A 91 -50.10 -41.97 34.62
C PHE A 91 -50.94 -40.70 34.87
N ASP A 92 -50.33 -39.61 35.33
CA ASP A 92 -51.03 -38.33 35.57
C ASP A 92 -51.13 -37.51 34.29
N ARG A 93 -52.15 -37.83 33.48
CA ARG A 93 -52.39 -37.16 32.19
C ARG A 93 -52.69 -35.67 32.36
N ALA A 94 -53.34 -35.27 33.44
CA ALA A 94 -53.68 -33.87 33.69
C ALA A 94 -52.42 -33.06 34.01
N ALA A 95 -51.57 -33.54 34.92
CA ALA A 95 -50.30 -32.90 35.24
C ALA A 95 -49.36 -32.83 34.03
N ARG A 96 -49.31 -33.88 33.18
CA ARG A 96 -48.50 -33.87 31.94
C ARG A 96 -48.99 -32.82 30.93
N ARG A 97 -50.30 -32.62 30.82
CA ARG A 97 -50.87 -31.59 29.94
C ARG A 97 -50.49 -30.20 30.44
N THR A 98 -50.65 -29.94 31.74
CA THR A 98 -50.25 -28.67 32.37
C THR A 98 -48.76 -28.41 32.22
N ALA A 99 -47.92 -29.41 32.49
CA ALA A 99 -46.46 -29.32 32.34
C ALA A 99 -46.04 -29.00 30.90
N ARG A 100 -46.70 -29.59 29.89
CA ARG A 100 -46.41 -29.30 28.48
C ARG A 100 -46.78 -27.87 28.09
N VAL A 101 -47.92 -27.37 28.57
CA VAL A 101 -48.35 -25.98 28.33
C VAL A 101 -47.39 -25.01 29.02
N GLY A 102 -47.05 -25.25 30.28
CA GLY A 102 -46.09 -24.44 31.04
C GLY A 102 -44.70 -24.41 30.41
N ALA A 103 -44.17 -25.56 29.98
CA ALA A 103 -42.88 -25.66 29.29
C ALA A 103 -42.86 -24.87 27.98
N ARG A 104 -43.96 -24.91 27.22
CA ARG A 104 -44.08 -24.15 25.96
C ARG A 104 -44.12 -22.65 26.24
N ALA A 105 -44.93 -22.22 27.20
CA ALA A 105 -45.01 -20.81 27.58
C ALA A 105 -43.65 -20.30 28.10
N GLY A 106 -42.97 -21.06 28.96
CA GLY A 106 -41.64 -20.72 29.47
C GLY A 106 -40.59 -20.63 28.36
N ALA A 107 -40.59 -21.58 27.42
CA ALA A 107 -39.70 -21.55 26.26
C ALA A 107 -39.97 -20.34 25.35
N GLU A 108 -41.23 -20.03 25.07
CA GLU A 108 -41.61 -18.86 24.26
C GLU A 108 -41.20 -17.55 24.93
N THR A 109 -41.35 -17.43 26.25
CA THR A 109 -40.87 -16.26 27.01
C THR A 109 -39.34 -16.13 26.96
N GLU A 110 -38.61 -17.24 27.13
CA GLU A 110 -37.14 -17.22 27.07
C GLU A 110 -36.64 -16.86 25.66
N VAL A 111 -37.21 -17.48 24.62
CA VAL A 111 -36.86 -17.17 23.22
C VAL A 111 -37.06 -15.68 22.95
N ARG A 112 -38.22 -15.13 23.31
CA ARG A 112 -38.51 -13.70 23.12
C ARG A 112 -37.50 -12.80 23.84
N SER A 113 -37.17 -13.12 25.10
CA SER A 113 -36.18 -12.33 25.86
C SER A 113 -34.78 -12.36 25.24
N LEU A 114 -34.36 -13.51 24.70
CA LEU A 114 -33.09 -13.63 23.99
C LEU A 114 -33.11 -12.87 22.66
N GLU A 115 -34.20 -12.98 21.89
CA GLU A 115 -34.38 -12.23 20.65
C GLU A 115 -34.35 -10.71 20.90
N GLU A 116 -35.05 -10.23 21.94
CA GLU A 116 -35.02 -8.82 22.36
C GLU A 116 -33.60 -8.37 22.74
N THR A 117 -32.86 -9.21 23.47
CA THR A 117 -31.46 -8.93 23.86
C THR A 117 -30.55 -8.83 22.64
N LEU A 118 -30.66 -9.77 21.69
CA LEU A 118 -29.87 -9.74 20.45
C LEU A 118 -30.24 -8.54 19.58
N ALA A 119 -31.52 -8.20 19.48
CA ALA A 119 -31.97 -7.02 18.74
C ALA A 119 -31.43 -5.72 19.34
N GLN A 120 -31.41 -5.60 20.68
CA GLN A 120 -30.80 -4.44 21.36
C GLN A 120 -29.31 -4.34 21.08
N ARG A 121 -28.57 -5.45 21.18
CA ARG A 121 -27.13 -5.49 20.85
C ARG A 121 -26.86 -5.12 19.40
N GLN A 122 -27.65 -5.64 18.46
CA GLN A 122 -27.52 -5.30 17.04
C GLN A 122 -27.72 -3.79 16.82
N LEU A 123 -28.72 -3.20 17.50
CA LEU A 123 -29.01 -1.77 17.41
C LEU A 123 -27.89 -0.91 18.01
N GLU A 124 -27.35 -1.30 19.16
CA GLU A 124 -26.20 -0.63 19.79
C GLU A 124 -24.99 -0.64 18.87
N TRP A 125 -24.65 -1.81 18.31
CA TRP A 125 -23.53 -1.93 17.37
C TRP A 125 -23.75 -1.11 16.09
N GLN A 126 -24.97 -1.13 15.53
CA GLN A 126 -25.32 -0.28 14.39
C GLN A 126 -25.10 1.20 14.70
N ARG A 127 -25.50 1.67 15.90
CA ARG A 127 -25.31 3.07 16.33
C ARG A 127 -23.85 3.45 16.48
N GLU A 128 -23.02 2.55 17.00
CA GLU A 128 -21.57 2.76 17.12
C GLU A 128 -20.94 2.97 15.74
N ILE A 129 -21.21 2.04 14.81
CA ILE A 129 -20.69 2.11 13.43
C ILE A 129 -21.19 3.38 12.71
N GLU A 130 -22.46 3.72 12.85
CA GLU A 130 -23.01 4.96 12.28
C GLU A 130 -22.39 6.22 12.90
N GLY A 131 -22.08 6.18 14.20
CA GLY A 131 -21.39 7.25 14.91
C GLY A 131 -19.98 7.45 14.36
N GLU A 132 -19.21 6.36 14.22
CA GLU A 132 -17.87 6.38 13.63
C GLU A 132 -17.90 6.93 12.20
N TRP A 133 -18.81 6.43 11.36
CA TRP A 133 -18.93 6.90 9.98
C TRP A 133 -19.28 8.40 9.92
N ARG A 134 -20.20 8.86 10.77
CA ARG A 134 -20.56 10.28 10.84
C ARG A 134 -19.38 11.14 11.27
N GLY A 135 -18.63 10.70 12.27
CA GLY A 135 -17.43 11.39 12.74
C GLY A 135 -16.34 11.46 11.66
N LEU A 136 -16.14 10.37 10.92
CA LEU A 136 -15.19 10.33 9.81
C LEU A 136 -15.57 11.31 8.69
N ARG A 137 -16.85 11.44 8.35
CA ARG A 137 -17.32 12.43 7.36
C ARG A 137 -17.28 13.87 7.86
N ALA A 138 -17.46 14.06 9.16
CA ALA A 138 -17.39 15.37 9.82
C ALA A 138 -15.94 15.78 10.14
N ASN A 139 -14.95 14.98 9.75
CA ASN A 139 -13.54 15.16 10.05
C ASN A 139 -13.25 15.31 11.56
N GLU A 140 -13.95 14.55 12.41
CA GLU A 140 -13.66 14.57 13.84
C GLU A 140 -12.22 14.10 14.08
N PRO A 141 -11.32 14.93 14.67
CA PRO A 141 -9.89 14.63 14.70
C PRO A 141 -9.56 13.28 15.30
N ARG A 142 -10.18 12.89 16.43
CA ARG A 142 -9.89 11.61 17.09
C ARG A 142 -10.24 10.41 16.20
N ILE A 143 -11.38 10.46 15.53
CA ILE A 143 -11.85 9.37 14.67
C ILE A 143 -11.00 9.28 13.39
N VAL A 144 -10.72 10.43 12.74
CA VAL A 144 -9.89 10.46 11.53
C VAL A 144 -8.46 9.98 11.82
N LEU A 145 -7.84 10.48 12.89
CA LEU A 145 -6.48 10.09 13.27
C LEU A 145 -6.39 8.60 13.61
N SER A 146 -7.35 8.06 14.38
CA SER A 146 -7.43 6.63 14.69
C SER A 146 -7.58 5.79 13.41
N ARG A 147 -8.47 6.20 12.51
CA ARG A 147 -8.73 5.48 11.26
C ARG A 147 -7.52 5.51 10.31
N LEU A 148 -6.82 6.64 10.21
CA LEU A 148 -5.61 6.77 9.41
C LEU A 148 -4.44 5.99 10.01
N ALA A 149 -4.31 5.96 11.34
CA ALA A 149 -3.29 5.14 12.00
C ALA A 149 -3.45 3.66 11.62
N SER A 150 -4.66 3.10 11.76
CA SER A 150 -4.92 1.71 11.34
C SER A 150 -4.74 1.48 9.84
N ALA A 151 -5.06 2.45 8.98
CA ALA A 151 -4.84 2.31 7.55
C ALA A 151 -3.34 2.29 7.19
N PHE A 152 -2.52 3.07 7.89
CA PHE A 152 -1.09 3.16 7.61
C PHE A 152 -0.24 2.04 8.21
N GLU A 153 -0.79 1.20 9.10
CA GLU A 153 -0.08 0.05 9.69
C GLU A 153 0.46 -0.92 8.62
N ASP A 154 -0.27 -1.12 7.52
CA ASP A 154 0.07 -2.08 6.46
C ASP A 154 0.88 -1.47 5.30
N ASN A 155 1.42 -0.25 5.47
CA ASN A 155 2.12 0.43 4.39
C ASN A 155 3.58 0.01 4.20
N GLN A 156 4.00 0.04 2.94
CA GLN A 156 5.42 -0.14 2.57
C GLN A 156 6.30 1.02 3.06
N ALA A 157 5.71 2.20 3.27
CA ALA A 157 6.35 3.32 3.96
C ALA A 157 5.53 3.67 5.21
N ALA A 158 6.20 3.69 6.35
CA ALA A 158 5.58 4.13 7.59
C ALA A 158 5.07 5.57 7.42
N ALA A 159 3.80 5.79 7.73
CA ALA A 159 3.19 7.11 7.69
C ALA A 159 2.37 7.34 8.95
N ALA A 160 2.28 8.60 9.36
CA ALA A 160 1.48 9.00 10.52
C ALA A 160 0.67 10.25 10.19
N ALA A 161 -0.60 10.25 10.59
CA ALA A 161 -1.38 11.46 10.67
C ALA A 161 -1.14 12.09 12.05
N VAL A 162 -0.73 13.36 12.06
CA VAL A 162 -0.31 14.07 13.28
C VAL A 162 -1.29 15.17 13.68
N GLY A 163 -2.22 15.53 12.81
CA GLY A 163 -3.27 16.49 13.12
C GLY A 163 -4.32 16.59 12.03
N VAL A 164 -5.52 17.02 12.42
CA VAL A 164 -6.64 17.31 11.52
C VAL A 164 -7.21 18.67 11.90
N LEU A 165 -7.33 19.55 10.92
CA LEU A 165 -7.92 20.88 11.08
C LEU A 165 -8.93 21.11 9.95
N HIS A 166 -10.21 21.19 10.31
CA HIS A 166 -11.32 21.28 9.36
C HIS A 166 -11.32 20.12 8.35
N GLU A 167 -10.97 20.39 7.09
CA GLU A 167 -10.89 19.39 6.01
C GLU A 167 -9.45 19.12 5.56
N GLU A 168 -8.46 19.59 6.32
CA GLU A 168 -7.05 19.40 6.06
C GLU A 168 -6.42 18.49 7.12
N VAL A 169 -5.62 17.54 6.67
CA VAL A 169 -4.84 16.64 7.53
C VAL A 169 -3.35 16.91 7.37
N SER A 170 -2.61 16.86 8.47
CA SER A 170 -1.16 16.90 8.49
C SER A 170 -0.61 15.48 8.58
N LEU A 171 0.31 15.14 7.69
CA LEU A 171 0.88 13.81 7.50
C LEU A 171 2.40 13.86 7.52
N ILE A 172 3.00 12.78 8.00
CA ILE A 172 4.42 12.49 7.86
C ILE A 172 4.55 11.14 7.17
N ALA A 173 5.39 11.06 6.14
CA ALA A 173 5.71 9.83 5.45
C ALA A 173 7.21 9.56 5.54
N VAL A 174 7.57 8.41 6.10
CA VAL A 174 8.95 7.93 6.13
C VAL A 174 9.26 7.34 4.75
N VAL A 175 10.23 7.94 4.07
CA VAL A 175 10.72 7.46 2.78
C VAL A 175 12.09 6.82 2.96
N PRO A 176 12.42 5.82 2.13
CA PRO A 176 13.75 5.23 2.14
C PRO A 176 14.83 6.25 1.75
N GLY A 177 16.08 5.96 2.12
CA GLY A 177 17.24 6.71 1.65
C GLY A 177 17.58 6.37 0.20
N VAL A 178 18.65 6.99 -0.32
CA VAL A 178 19.04 6.84 -1.74
C VAL A 178 19.52 5.42 -2.09
N GLU A 179 19.89 4.63 -1.09
CA GLU A 179 20.37 3.25 -1.20
C GLU A 179 19.37 2.27 -1.83
N VAL A 180 18.06 2.60 -1.84
CA VAL A 180 17.06 1.77 -2.52
C VAL A 180 17.10 1.93 -4.05
N VAL A 181 17.80 2.95 -4.56
CA VAL A 181 17.96 3.13 -6.00
C VAL A 181 18.98 2.12 -6.53
N PRO A 182 18.61 1.29 -7.53
CA PRO A 182 19.54 0.30 -8.07
C PRO A 182 20.79 0.96 -8.66
N GLU A 183 21.97 0.40 -8.42
CA GLU A 183 23.23 0.97 -8.94
C GLU A 183 23.37 0.89 -10.47
N ARG A 184 22.64 -0.05 -11.09
CA ARG A 184 22.73 -0.36 -12.51
C ARG A 184 21.33 -0.44 -13.11
N LYS A 185 21.26 -0.27 -14.43
CA LYS A 185 20.06 -0.53 -15.22
C LYS A 185 20.32 -1.49 -16.37
N PRO A 186 19.35 -2.34 -16.72
CA PRO A 186 19.38 -3.10 -17.95
C PRO A 186 19.39 -2.19 -19.17
N THR A 187 20.19 -2.55 -20.16
CA THR A 187 20.29 -1.87 -21.44
C THR A 187 20.65 -2.87 -22.53
N THR A 188 20.65 -2.44 -23.79
CA THR A 188 21.06 -3.25 -24.93
C THR A 188 22.27 -2.63 -25.60
N THR A 189 23.24 -3.46 -25.96
CA THR A 189 24.36 -3.02 -26.82
C THR A 189 23.85 -2.70 -28.23
N ALA A 190 24.66 -2.03 -29.06
CA ALA A 190 24.33 -1.77 -30.48
C ALA A 190 24.02 -3.05 -31.29
N LYS A 191 24.48 -4.22 -30.82
CA LYS A 191 24.20 -5.54 -31.42
C LYS A 191 22.97 -6.24 -30.83
N GLY A 192 22.20 -5.57 -29.95
CA GLY A 192 21.01 -6.13 -29.30
C GLY A 192 21.28 -6.98 -28.06
N ASN A 193 22.54 -7.26 -27.71
CA ASN A 193 22.84 -8.08 -26.52
C ASN A 193 22.52 -7.33 -25.22
N LEU A 194 21.92 -8.03 -24.25
CA LEU A 194 21.69 -7.53 -22.90
C LEU A 194 23.00 -7.05 -22.26
N SER A 195 22.96 -5.86 -21.66
CA SER A 195 24.04 -5.25 -20.90
C SER A 195 23.48 -4.58 -19.66
N LEU A 196 24.35 -4.37 -18.66
CA LEU A 196 23.99 -3.73 -17.40
C LEU A 196 24.91 -2.53 -17.21
N LYS A 197 24.33 -1.33 -17.29
CA LYS A 197 25.07 -0.06 -17.22
C LYS A 197 24.89 0.58 -15.85
N LYS A 198 25.98 1.05 -15.25
CA LYS A 198 25.93 1.84 -14.01
C LYS A 198 25.10 3.11 -14.23
N LEU A 199 24.22 3.43 -13.29
CA LEU A 199 23.50 4.70 -13.29
C LEU A 199 24.49 5.84 -13.09
N THR A 200 24.31 6.91 -13.84
CA THR A 200 25.00 8.18 -13.58
C THR A 200 24.42 8.84 -12.33
N LYS A 201 25.19 9.75 -11.72
CA LYS A 201 24.76 10.51 -10.54
C LYS A 201 23.41 11.20 -10.73
N ARG A 202 23.18 11.75 -11.93
CA ARG A 202 21.90 12.38 -12.30
C ARG A 202 20.75 11.36 -12.41
N GLU A 203 20.98 10.23 -13.06
CA GLU A 203 19.95 9.19 -13.17
C GLU A 203 19.57 8.63 -11.79
N THR A 204 20.55 8.44 -10.89
CA THR A 204 20.29 8.05 -9.49
C THR A 204 19.43 9.09 -8.79
N ALA A 205 19.73 10.39 -8.93
CA ALA A 205 18.95 11.47 -8.36
C ALA A 205 17.51 11.52 -8.91
N ASP A 206 17.35 11.35 -10.22
CA ASP A 206 16.04 11.34 -10.89
C ASP A 206 15.19 10.15 -10.42
N VAL A 207 15.77 8.95 -10.34
CA VAL A 207 15.06 7.75 -9.82
C VAL A 207 14.74 7.92 -8.32
N TYR A 208 15.66 8.46 -7.52
CA TYR A 208 15.37 8.71 -6.10
C TYR A 208 14.22 9.71 -5.91
N LYS A 209 14.13 10.73 -6.76
CA LYS A 209 13.00 11.67 -6.74
C LYS A 209 11.68 10.94 -7.00
N LEU A 210 11.65 9.97 -7.93
CA LEU A 210 10.46 9.14 -8.18
C LEU A 210 10.10 8.29 -6.96
N VAL A 211 11.09 7.76 -6.22
CA VAL A 211 10.86 7.03 -4.97
C VAL A 211 10.16 7.93 -3.95
N VAL A 212 10.70 9.13 -3.69
CA VAL A 212 10.12 10.06 -2.70
C VAL A 212 8.71 10.49 -3.12
N CYS A 213 8.55 10.96 -4.37
CA CYS A 213 7.24 11.39 -4.86
C CYS A 213 6.22 10.25 -4.89
N GLY A 214 6.65 9.02 -5.20
CA GLY A 214 5.78 7.84 -5.22
C GLY A 214 5.22 7.51 -3.83
N HIS A 215 6.06 7.54 -2.80
CA HIS A 215 5.61 7.32 -1.41
C HIS A 215 4.67 8.42 -0.93
N VAL A 216 4.98 9.68 -1.25
CA VAL A 216 4.11 10.82 -0.95
C VAL A 216 2.73 10.64 -1.59
N LEU A 217 2.69 10.32 -2.89
CA LEU A 217 1.42 10.12 -3.60
C LEU A 217 0.65 8.90 -3.10
N ALA A 218 1.33 7.80 -2.80
CA ALA A 218 0.69 6.61 -2.22
C ALA A 218 0.02 6.94 -0.89
N THR A 219 0.75 7.61 0.01
CA THR A 219 0.23 8.03 1.34
C THR A 219 -0.96 8.99 1.19
N LEU A 220 -0.89 9.95 0.28
CA LEU A 220 -1.99 10.88 -0.01
C LEU A 220 -3.24 10.15 -0.52
N LYS A 221 -3.08 9.22 -1.48
CA LYS A 221 -4.20 8.46 -2.04
C LYS A 221 -4.89 7.62 -0.98
N GLU A 222 -4.13 6.93 -0.15
CA GLU A 222 -4.69 6.15 0.95
C GLU A 222 -5.37 7.01 2.00
N CYS A 223 -4.77 8.15 2.36
CA CYS A 223 -5.38 9.10 3.26
C CYS A 223 -6.76 9.55 2.74
N PHE A 224 -6.84 9.90 1.46
CA PHE A 224 -8.09 10.32 0.85
C PHE A 224 -9.08 9.17 0.71
N ALA A 225 -8.63 7.95 0.41
CA ALA A 225 -9.49 6.78 0.39
C ALA A 225 -10.08 6.50 1.79
N THR A 226 -9.26 6.62 2.83
CA THR A 226 -9.59 6.28 4.21
C THR A 226 -10.47 7.33 4.90
N ALA A 227 -10.22 8.62 4.65
CA ALA A 227 -10.92 9.72 5.30
C ALA A 227 -11.73 10.55 4.27
N PRO A 228 -12.96 10.14 3.92
CA PRO A 228 -13.74 10.73 2.83
C PRO A 228 -14.10 12.22 3.03
N GLY A 229 -14.18 12.71 4.28
CA GLY A 229 -14.44 14.12 4.56
C GLY A 229 -13.22 15.04 4.35
N ILE A 230 -12.01 14.48 4.28
CA ILE A 230 -10.78 15.25 4.09
C ILE A 230 -10.66 15.67 2.63
N SER A 231 -10.51 16.96 2.39
CA SER A 231 -10.41 17.56 1.05
C SER A 231 -8.98 17.98 0.69
N SER A 232 -8.09 18.09 1.66
CA SER A 232 -6.67 18.42 1.44
C SER A 232 -5.75 17.78 2.48
N ALA A 233 -4.48 17.64 2.13
CA ALA A 233 -3.46 17.12 3.02
C ALA A 233 -2.15 17.90 2.87
N ARG A 234 -1.52 18.20 4.01
CA ARG A 234 -0.13 18.63 4.10
C ARG A 234 0.71 17.43 4.48
N ILE A 235 1.75 17.14 3.72
CA ILE A 235 2.58 15.97 3.94
C ILE A 235 4.05 16.36 3.93
N VAL A 236 4.79 15.81 4.88
CA VAL A 236 6.25 15.91 4.95
C VAL A 236 6.84 14.53 4.74
N ALA A 237 7.67 14.39 3.71
CA ALA A 237 8.48 13.21 3.51
C ALA A 237 9.77 13.34 4.31
N VAL A 238 10.05 12.37 5.17
CA VAL A 238 11.22 12.32 6.04
C VAL A 238 12.02 11.05 5.77
N ARG A 239 13.34 11.10 5.94
CA ARG A 239 14.20 9.91 5.92
C ARG A 239 15.14 9.90 7.11
N ALA A 240 15.73 8.76 7.42
CA ALA A 240 16.77 8.68 8.44
C ALA A 240 18.04 9.43 7.98
N ALA A 241 18.53 10.36 8.81
CA ALA A 241 19.78 11.09 8.58
C ALA A 241 21.02 10.40 9.16
N GLY A 242 20.80 9.42 10.05
CA GLY A 242 21.80 8.87 10.96
C GLY A 242 21.32 8.98 12.42
N HIS A 243 22.21 8.71 13.38
CA HIS A 243 21.93 8.84 14.81
C HIS A 243 22.36 10.23 15.30
N GLY A 244 21.53 10.86 16.13
CA GLY A 244 21.86 12.06 16.88
C GLY A 244 22.80 11.76 18.05
N ASP A 245 23.25 12.83 18.72
CA ASP A 245 24.16 12.74 19.88
C ASP A 245 23.54 11.98 21.07
N ASP A 246 22.22 11.86 21.10
CA ASP A 246 21.41 11.10 22.06
C ASP A 246 21.24 9.62 21.67
N GLY A 247 21.84 9.18 20.56
CA GLY A 247 21.73 7.83 20.04
C GLY A 247 20.43 7.52 19.30
N ARG A 248 19.47 8.46 19.23
CA ARG A 248 18.21 8.31 18.50
C ARG A 248 18.38 8.64 17.03
N ARG A 249 17.60 8.04 16.14
CA ARG A 249 17.65 8.45 14.72
C ARG A 249 17.01 9.81 14.54
N ARG A 250 17.71 10.70 13.84
CA ARG A 250 17.16 12.01 13.49
C ARG A 250 16.49 11.94 12.12
N PRO A 251 15.19 12.27 12.02
CA PRO A 251 14.55 12.43 10.73
C PRO A 251 15.05 13.70 10.03
N GLU A 252 15.31 13.58 8.75
CA GLU A 252 15.54 14.71 7.84
C GLU A 252 14.35 14.84 6.90
N ALA A 253 13.68 15.98 6.92
CA ALA A 253 12.66 16.30 5.93
C ALA A 253 13.32 16.52 4.56
N VAL A 254 12.85 15.84 3.52
CA VAL A 254 13.39 15.94 2.15
C VAL A 254 12.41 16.57 1.16
N MET A 255 11.12 16.59 1.52
CA MET A 255 10.07 17.18 0.71
C MET A 255 8.88 17.54 1.60
N ALA A 256 8.23 18.66 1.32
CA ALA A 256 6.93 18.98 1.88
C ALA A 256 5.97 19.37 0.76
N ALA A 257 4.72 18.95 0.84
CA ALA A 257 3.72 19.26 -0.16
C ALA A 257 2.35 19.49 0.47
N ARG A 258 1.54 20.30 -0.21
CA ARG A 258 0.11 20.45 0.04
C ARG A 258 -0.66 20.04 -1.20
N VAL A 259 -1.55 19.06 -1.08
CA VAL A 259 -2.31 18.51 -2.20
C VAL A 259 -3.79 18.45 -1.83
N SER A 260 -4.67 18.85 -2.75
CA SER A 260 -6.11 18.63 -2.60
C SER A 260 -6.53 17.30 -3.21
N ARG A 261 -7.59 16.70 -2.66
CA ARG A 261 -8.24 15.50 -3.24
C ARG A 261 -8.64 15.73 -4.69
N SER A 262 -9.23 16.89 -4.98
CA SER A 262 -9.70 17.25 -6.32
C SER A 262 -8.57 17.35 -7.35
N ALA A 263 -7.37 17.76 -6.95
CA ALA A 263 -6.21 17.82 -7.84
C ALA A 263 -5.77 16.43 -8.34
N LEU A 264 -6.02 15.38 -7.56
CA LEU A 264 -5.66 14.00 -7.91
C LEU A 264 -6.71 13.29 -8.77
N ALA A 265 -7.95 13.78 -8.84
CA ALA A 265 -9.06 13.11 -9.53
C ALA A 265 -8.85 13.02 -11.07
N GLY A 266 -8.16 13.99 -11.67
CA GLY A 266 -7.92 14.07 -13.12
C GLY A 266 -6.56 13.53 -13.58
N VAL A 267 -5.75 12.99 -12.67
CA VAL A 267 -4.38 12.58 -12.97
C VAL A 267 -4.36 11.37 -13.89
N ARG A 268 -3.51 11.43 -14.92
CA ARG A 268 -3.23 10.30 -15.82
C ARG A 268 -2.13 9.41 -15.24
N TRP A 269 -2.48 8.64 -14.22
CA TRP A 269 -1.57 7.77 -13.45
C TRP A 269 -0.73 6.82 -14.31
N GLN A 270 -1.25 6.42 -15.47
CA GLN A 270 -0.57 5.47 -16.35
C GLN A 270 0.50 6.10 -17.25
N SER A 271 0.37 7.40 -17.57
CA SER A 271 1.17 8.07 -18.60
C SER A 271 2.13 9.13 -18.06
N VAL A 272 2.07 9.44 -16.76
CA VAL A 272 2.86 10.49 -16.13
C VAL A 272 3.58 9.90 -14.91
N ASP A 273 4.83 10.29 -14.67
CA ASP A 273 5.60 9.84 -13.52
C ASP A 273 5.21 10.57 -12.22
N ALA A 274 5.61 10.00 -11.08
CA ALA A 274 5.27 10.52 -9.76
C ALA A 274 5.73 11.97 -9.52
N ALA A 275 6.89 12.34 -10.06
CA ALA A 275 7.46 13.66 -9.83
C ALA A 275 6.67 14.74 -10.58
N GLN A 276 6.25 14.44 -11.82
CA GLN A 276 5.41 15.34 -12.59
C GLN A 276 3.99 15.43 -12.01
N ILE A 277 3.39 14.29 -11.60
CA ILE A 277 2.07 14.29 -10.94
C ILE A 277 2.07 15.18 -9.71
N LEU A 278 3.05 15.01 -8.82
CA LEU A 278 3.12 15.80 -7.60
C LEU A 278 3.36 17.28 -7.89
N SER A 279 4.19 17.60 -8.88
CA SER A 279 4.45 18.98 -9.30
C SER A 279 3.20 19.67 -9.85
N ASP A 280 2.33 18.94 -10.55
CA ASP A 280 1.11 19.51 -11.16
C ASP A 280 -0.05 19.60 -10.15
N ALA A 281 -0.14 18.64 -9.22
CA ALA A 281 -1.25 18.54 -8.29
C ALA A 281 -1.04 19.35 -7.00
N ALA A 282 0.20 19.62 -6.60
CA ALA A 282 0.48 20.30 -5.35
C ALA A 282 0.24 21.82 -5.46
N SER A 283 -0.55 22.37 -4.53
CA SER A 283 -0.70 23.83 -4.40
C SER A 283 0.52 24.48 -3.76
N GLU A 284 1.25 23.70 -2.96
CA GLU A 284 2.53 24.08 -2.35
C GLU A 284 3.46 22.87 -2.46
N LEU A 285 4.69 23.06 -2.96
CA LEU A 285 5.71 22.02 -3.03
C LEU A 285 7.06 22.62 -2.66
N VAL A 286 7.66 22.09 -1.59
CA VAL A 286 8.97 22.51 -1.07
C VAL A 286 9.92 21.33 -1.19
N ALA A 287 10.98 21.50 -1.98
CA ALA A 287 12.06 20.54 -2.12
C ALA A 287 13.35 21.27 -2.46
N THR A 288 14.45 20.91 -1.81
CA THR A 288 15.77 21.47 -2.13
C THR A 288 16.50 20.54 -3.09
N GLN A 289 16.95 21.07 -4.24
CA GLN A 289 17.79 20.36 -5.19
C GLN A 289 19.13 21.08 -5.34
N ARG A 290 20.25 20.35 -5.25
CA ARG A 290 21.60 20.93 -5.34
C ARG A 290 22.45 20.29 -6.43
N GLY A 291 23.30 21.12 -7.03
CA GLY A 291 24.31 20.71 -8.01
C GLY A 291 23.75 20.36 -9.39
N VAL A 292 24.63 19.97 -10.31
CA VAL A 292 24.28 19.66 -11.71
C VAL A 292 23.39 18.41 -11.83
N SER A 293 23.50 17.50 -10.86
CA SER A 293 22.68 16.28 -10.76
C SER A 293 21.30 16.52 -10.13
N LYS A 294 21.03 17.72 -9.58
CA LYS A 294 19.77 18.08 -8.90
C LYS A 294 19.36 17.09 -7.79
N GLU A 295 20.32 16.70 -6.96
CA GLU A 295 20.07 15.77 -5.87
C GLU A 295 19.14 16.39 -4.82
N LEU A 296 18.14 15.63 -4.36
CA LEU A 296 17.30 16.02 -3.23
C LEU A 296 18.17 16.17 -1.98
N GLN A 297 18.07 17.34 -1.37
CA GLN A 297 18.74 17.68 -0.11
C GLN A 297 17.72 17.83 1.01
N PRO A 298 18.14 17.67 2.27
CA PRO A 298 17.31 18.00 3.40
C PRO A 298 16.79 19.43 3.31
N LEU A 299 15.55 19.63 3.76
CA LEU A 299 14.94 20.94 3.92
C LEU A 299 15.59 21.65 5.10
N ASP A 300 15.83 22.95 4.94
CA ASP A 300 16.31 23.78 6.02
C ASP A 300 15.13 24.14 6.95
N VAL A 301 15.02 23.40 8.05
CA VAL A 301 13.99 23.62 9.08
C VAL A 301 14.12 24.98 9.76
N THR A 302 15.29 25.64 9.71
CA THR A 302 15.44 26.99 10.28
C THR A 302 14.66 28.04 9.48
N GLN A 303 14.44 27.79 8.18
CA GLN A 303 13.62 28.63 7.32
C GLN A 303 12.12 28.27 7.44
N GLN A 304 11.79 27.18 8.12
CA GLN A 304 10.46 26.57 8.22
C GLN A 304 10.21 26.09 9.68
N PRO A 305 10.03 27.00 10.66
CA PRO A 305 9.97 26.63 12.08
C PRO A 305 8.82 25.67 12.43
N ASP A 306 7.71 25.75 11.70
CA ASP A 306 6.58 24.83 11.85
C ASP A 306 6.97 23.39 11.49
N LEU A 307 7.84 23.21 10.49
CA LEU A 307 8.41 21.92 10.09
C LEU A 307 9.34 21.37 11.18
N GLY A 308 10.14 22.24 11.82
CA GLY A 308 10.97 21.86 12.95
C GLY A 308 10.12 21.33 14.12
N THR A 309 9.08 22.08 14.50
CA THR A 309 8.16 21.69 15.58
C THR A 309 7.47 20.36 15.30
N LEU A 310 7.07 20.12 14.04
CA LEU A 310 6.48 18.86 13.60
C LEU A 310 7.45 17.68 13.79
N LEU A 311 8.71 17.85 13.38
CA LEU A 311 9.72 16.80 13.46
C LEU A 311 10.10 16.48 14.92
N ASP A 312 10.18 17.49 15.78
CA ASP A 312 10.49 17.31 17.20
C ASP A 312 9.37 16.60 17.99
N ALA A 313 8.13 16.70 17.51
CA ALA A 313 6.97 16.08 18.15
C ALA A 313 6.79 14.60 17.81
N VAL A 314 7.60 14.03 16.90
CA VAL A 314 7.38 12.71 16.31
C VAL A 314 8.43 11.73 16.80
N ASP A 315 7.99 10.60 17.33
CA ASP A 315 8.89 9.49 17.66
C ASP A 315 9.22 8.69 16.38
N PHE A 316 10.37 9.01 15.79
CA PHE A 316 10.82 8.39 14.54
C PHE A 316 11.23 6.92 14.71
N ASP A 317 11.67 6.52 15.91
CA ASP A 317 12.05 5.13 16.18
C ASP A 317 10.80 4.24 16.26
N GLU A 318 9.71 4.74 16.83
CA GLU A 318 8.39 4.08 16.79
C GLU A 318 7.90 3.92 15.35
N MET A 319 7.96 4.99 14.54
CA MET A 319 7.53 4.95 13.14
C MET A 319 8.34 3.97 12.28
N THR A 320 9.62 3.77 12.58
CA THR A 320 10.47 2.84 11.82
C THR A 320 10.45 1.40 12.35
N GLY A 321 9.70 1.15 13.43
CA GLY A 321 9.58 -0.18 14.05
C GLY A 321 10.88 -0.65 14.72
N GLN A 322 11.70 0.27 15.22
CA GLN A 322 13.04 -0.04 15.79
C GLN A 322 13.20 0.42 17.25
N GLY A 323 12.09 0.58 17.98
CA GLY A 323 12.06 0.83 19.43
C GLY A 323 12.30 -0.39 20.30
#